data_AF-A0A6J7ZXT1-F1
#
_entry.id   AF-A0A6J7ZXT1-F1
#
_cell.length_a   1.000
_cell.length_b   1.000
_cell.length_c   1.000
_cell.angle_alpha   90.00
_cell.angle_beta   90.00
_cell.angle_gamma   90.00
#
_symmetry.space_group_name_H-M   'P 1'
#
loop_
_entity.id
_entity.type
_entity.pdbx_description
1 polymer ?
#
loop_
_entity_poly.entity_id
_entity_poly.type
_entity_poly.pdbx_seq_one_letter_code
_entity_poly.pdbx_strand_id
1 'polypeptide(L)'
;MRTLLIVCFMFTVYSIYHGLSQEKSTDALFGQDSLTDFLKPDVMNETETVGNSGNSILPESLNDTCTITETNGTYFCSCLIDKNHSGLWDFAVIRKWILNSNYEFQFDLKCVNFSMILLPWPIKAKNIDFIRVKSCTITGFFYGLWKSLYRNHSGSSTGHGHF
;
A
#
# COMPACT_ATOMS: atom_id res chain seq x y z
N MET A 1 -29.46 33.49 37.66
CA MET A 1 -28.63 33.48 36.42
C MET A 1 -27.75 32.22 36.33
N ARG A 2 -28.33 31.01 36.42
CA ARG A 2 -27.58 29.74 36.20
C ARG A 2 -28.32 28.75 35.30
N THR A 3 -29.63 28.91 35.13
CA THR A 3 -30.47 28.04 34.29
C THR A 3 -30.41 28.36 32.80
N LEU A 4 -30.02 29.59 32.41
CA LEU A 4 -29.96 29.99 30.99
C LEU A 4 -28.76 29.40 30.23
N LEU A 5 -27.67 29.02 30.92
CA LEU A 5 -26.46 28.47 30.28
C LEU A 5 -26.63 27.03 29.80
N ILE A 6 -27.52 26.25 30.45
CA ILE A 6 -27.74 24.83 30.12
C ILE A 6 -28.58 24.70 28.83
N VAL A 7 -29.52 25.63 28.60
CA VAL A 7 -30.36 25.60 27.40
C VAL A 7 -29.55 25.95 26.14
N CYS A 8 -28.58 26.86 26.24
CA CYS A 8 -27.70 27.19 25.10
C CYS A 8 -26.80 26.02 24.69
N PHE A 9 -26.33 25.20 25.64
CA PHE A 9 -25.49 24.03 25.32
C PHE A 9 -26.25 22.90 24.63
N MET A 10 -27.53 22.72 24.94
CA MET A 10 -28.36 21.70 24.27
C MET A 10 -28.71 22.09 22.82
N PHE A 11 -28.88 23.38 22.53
CA PHE A 11 -29.16 23.85 21.16
C PHE A 11 -27.96 23.72 20.21
N THR A 12 -26.73 23.92 20.71
CA THR A 12 -25.53 23.79 19.87
C THR A 12 -25.21 22.33 19.56
N VAL A 13 -25.39 21.41 20.51
CA VAL A 13 -25.20 19.97 20.27
C VAL A 13 -26.26 19.42 19.31
N TYR A 14 -27.52 19.85 19.43
CA TYR A 14 -28.58 19.42 18.50
C TYR A 14 -28.34 19.89 17.06
N SER A 15 -27.81 21.11 16.88
CA SER A 15 -27.51 21.66 15.54
C SER A 15 -26.34 20.94 14.84
N ILE A 16 -25.35 20.46 15.61
CA ILE A 16 -24.23 19.68 15.06
C ILE A 16 -24.69 18.26 14.67
N TYR A 17 -25.56 17.64 15.48
CA TYR A 17 -26.07 16.30 15.17
C TYR A 17 -27.01 16.27 13.96
N HIS A 18 -27.81 17.32 13.73
CA HIS A 18 -28.74 17.36 12.60
C HIS A 18 -28.13 17.92 11.29
N GLY A 19 -26.95 18.55 11.36
CA GLY A 19 -26.25 19.12 10.20
C GLY A 19 -25.40 18.14 9.38
N LEU A 20 -25.16 16.92 9.87
CA LEU A 20 -24.35 15.89 9.19
C LEU A 20 -25.16 14.87 8.38
N SER A 21 -26.46 15.09 8.20
CA SER A 21 -27.38 14.12 7.58
C SER A 21 -27.95 14.58 6.23
N GLN A 22 -27.15 15.22 5.38
CA GLN A 22 -27.41 15.33 3.93
C GLN A 22 -26.11 15.50 3.14
N GLU A 23 -25.44 14.40 2.81
CA GLU A 23 -24.76 14.32 1.52
C GLU A 23 -25.32 13.14 0.71
N LYS A 24 -26.18 13.59 -0.20
CA LYS A 24 -26.89 12.94 -1.28
C LYS A 24 -26.13 11.79 -1.95
N SER A 25 -26.80 10.64 -1.97
CA SER A 25 -26.55 9.52 -2.89
C SER A 25 -26.44 10.02 -4.33
N THR A 26 -25.29 9.79 -4.96
CA THR A 26 -25.19 9.70 -6.42
C THR A 26 -24.95 8.25 -6.76
N ASP A 27 -25.99 7.60 -7.26
CA ASP A 27 -25.94 6.26 -7.83
C ASP A 27 -24.96 6.26 -9.02
N ALA A 28 -23.74 5.79 -8.78
CA ALA A 28 -22.87 5.35 -9.87
C ALA A 28 -23.27 3.91 -10.21
N LEU A 29 -23.92 3.76 -11.37
CA LEU A 29 -24.25 2.51 -12.03
C LEU A 29 -22.96 1.74 -12.31
N PHE A 30 -22.51 0.91 -11.38
CA PHE A 30 -21.39 0.00 -11.60
C PHE A 30 -21.86 -1.14 -12.51
N GLY A 31 -21.52 -1.02 -13.79
CA GLY A 31 -21.54 -2.13 -14.73
C GLY A 31 -20.67 -3.26 -14.21
N GLN A 32 -21.25 -4.45 -14.14
CA GLN A 32 -20.54 -5.71 -13.90
C GLN A 32 -19.71 -6.07 -15.14
N ASP A 33 -18.57 -5.43 -15.32
CA ASP A 33 -17.63 -5.85 -16.35
C ASP A 33 -16.39 -6.50 -15.73
N SER A 34 -16.43 -7.84 -15.79
CA SER A 34 -15.31 -8.78 -15.94
C SER A 34 -14.06 -8.58 -15.07
N LEU A 35 -14.01 -9.30 -13.96
CA LEU A 35 -12.90 -9.43 -13.00
C LEU A 35 -11.65 -10.17 -13.54
N THR A 36 -11.49 -10.33 -14.86
CA THR A 36 -10.44 -11.16 -15.48
C THR A 36 -9.21 -10.39 -15.98
N ASP A 37 -9.22 -9.06 -16.04
CA ASP A 37 -8.09 -8.28 -16.59
C ASP A 37 -6.99 -7.93 -15.56
N PHE A 38 -7.14 -8.29 -14.28
CA PHE A 38 -6.17 -8.02 -13.21
C PHE A 38 -4.94 -8.96 -13.18
N LEU A 39 -4.72 -9.76 -14.23
CA LEU A 39 -3.65 -10.76 -14.30
C LEU A 39 -2.61 -10.53 -15.40
N LYS A 40 -2.45 -9.32 -15.94
CA LYS A 40 -1.27 -9.03 -16.77
C LYS A 40 -0.04 -8.75 -15.87
N PRO A 41 0.99 -9.62 -15.87
CA PRO A 41 2.26 -9.27 -15.26
C PRO A 41 2.90 -8.11 -16.04
N ASP A 42 3.18 -7.01 -15.34
CA ASP A 42 3.95 -5.90 -15.88
C ASP A 42 5.36 -6.39 -16.22
N VAL A 43 5.67 -6.46 -17.52
CA VAL A 43 7.05 -6.52 -18.02
C VAL A 43 7.67 -5.15 -17.79
N MET A 44 8.34 -4.99 -16.64
CA MET A 44 9.17 -3.81 -16.37
C MET A 44 10.54 -4.02 -17.01
N ASN A 45 10.79 -3.33 -18.11
CA ASN A 45 12.11 -3.14 -18.66
C ASN A 45 12.65 -1.82 -18.08
N GLU A 46 13.46 -1.91 -17.03
CA GLU A 46 14.32 -0.82 -16.56
C GLU A 46 15.60 -1.47 -16.02
N THR A 47 16.65 -1.31 -16.80
CA THR A 47 18.03 -1.69 -16.51
C THR A 47 18.55 -0.87 -15.34
N GLU A 48 18.51 -1.46 -14.15
CA GLU A 48 19.48 -1.18 -13.09
C GLU A 48 19.93 -2.52 -12.53
N THR A 49 21.25 -2.66 -12.41
CA THR A 49 21.99 -3.85 -12.05
C THR A 49 21.49 -4.47 -10.75
N VAL A 50 20.64 -5.49 -10.86
CA VAL A 50 20.34 -6.40 -9.76
C VAL A 50 21.59 -7.23 -9.51
N GLY A 51 22.42 -6.75 -8.59
CA GLY A 51 23.48 -7.53 -8.00
C GLY A 51 22.87 -8.77 -7.35
N ASN A 52 22.94 -9.88 -8.06
CA ASN A 52 22.71 -11.20 -7.50
C ASN A 52 23.90 -11.50 -6.56
N SER A 53 23.90 -10.88 -5.38
CA SER A 53 24.87 -11.13 -4.32
C SER A 53 24.38 -12.33 -3.52
N GLY A 54 25.24 -13.34 -3.42
CA GLY A 54 24.91 -14.68 -2.94
C GLY A 54 24.21 -14.72 -1.58
N ASN A 55 23.30 -15.69 -1.46
CA ASN A 55 22.78 -16.25 -0.20
C ASN A 55 21.92 -15.34 0.71
N SER A 56 21.73 -14.05 0.40
CA SER A 56 20.89 -13.17 1.24
C SER A 56 19.41 -13.24 0.86
N ILE A 57 18.56 -13.58 1.83
CA ILE A 57 17.10 -13.72 1.67
C ILE A 57 16.41 -12.36 1.47
N LEU A 58 17.01 -11.26 1.96
CA LEU A 58 16.55 -9.88 1.81
C LEU A 58 17.65 -8.98 1.24
N PRO A 59 17.27 -7.79 0.69
CA PRO A 59 18.22 -6.75 0.33
C PRO A 59 19.15 -6.40 1.49
N GLU A 60 20.43 -6.17 1.19
CA GLU A 60 21.46 -5.88 2.20
C GLU A 60 21.11 -4.67 3.09
N SER A 61 20.43 -3.67 2.52
CA SER A 61 19.94 -2.49 3.25
C SER A 61 19.00 -2.81 4.41
N LEU A 62 18.46 -4.02 4.48
CA LEU A 62 17.54 -4.47 5.52
C LEU A 62 18.17 -5.40 6.54
N ASN A 63 19.42 -5.85 6.34
CA ASN A 63 20.07 -6.81 7.24
C ASN A 63 20.22 -6.27 8.67
N ASP A 64 20.43 -4.96 8.82
CA ASP A 64 20.61 -4.32 10.13
C ASP A 64 19.28 -4.03 10.85
N THR A 65 18.15 -4.14 10.15
CA THR A 65 16.82 -3.78 10.68
C THR A 65 15.85 -4.94 10.79
N CYS A 66 16.06 -6.00 10.00
CA CYS A 66 15.17 -7.13 9.90
C CYS A 66 15.85 -8.41 10.39
N THR A 67 15.17 -9.13 11.27
CA THR A 67 15.52 -10.51 11.61
C THR A 67 14.68 -11.48 10.80
N ILE A 68 15.31 -12.55 10.34
CA ILE A 68 14.68 -13.56 9.48
C ILE A 68 14.72 -14.90 10.20
N THR A 69 13.58 -15.57 10.27
CA THR A 69 13.48 -16.95 10.75
C THR A 69 12.75 -17.81 9.73
N GLU A 70 13.25 -19.01 9.46
CA GLU A 70 12.58 -19.97 8.59
C GLU A 70 11.76 -20.96 9.43
N THR A 71 10.53 -21.23 9.01
CA THR A 71 9.72 -22.32 9.60
C THR A 71 8.89 -22.97 8.50
N ASN A 72 9.09 -24.27 8.30
CA ASN A 72 8.34 -25.09 7.33
C ASN A 72 8.26 -24.50 5.90
N GLY A 73 9.36 -23.94 5.39
CA GLY A 73 9.40 -23.33 4.05
C GLY A 73 8.80 -21.92 3.95
N THR A 74 8.46 -21.31 5.08
CA THR A 74 8.06 -19.90 5.17
C THR A 74 9.13 -19.08 5.89
N TYR A 75 9.50 -17.93 5.30
CA TYR A 75 10.34 -16.93 5.93
C TYR A 75 9.51 -15.89 6.67
N PHE A 76 9.75 -15.78 7.97
CA PHE A 76 9.17 -14.75 8.83
C PHE A 76 10.20 -13.64 9.00
N CYS A 77 9.89 -12.47 8.47
CA CYS A 77 10.73 -11.28 8.50
C CYS A 77 10.16 -10.28 9.52
N SER A 78 10.86 -10.09 10.63
CA SER A 78 10.50 -9.13 11.68
C SER A 78 11.43 -7.92 11.60
N CYS A 79 10.90 -6.76 11.23
CA CYS A 79 11.68 -5.55 11.00
C CYS A 79 11.37 -4.47 12.03
N LEU A 80 12.41 -3.87 12.59
CA LEU A 80 12.33 -2.69 13.43
C LEU A 80 12.97 -1.50 12.70
N ILE A 81 12.14 -0.60 12.17
CA ILE A 81 12.59 0.55 11.38
C ILE A 81 12.68 1.78 12.30
N ASP A 82 13.89 2.26 12.52
CA ASP A 82 14.13 3.50 13.28
C ASP A 82 14.28 4.73 12.36
N LYS A 83 14.69 5.85 12.93
CA LYS A 83 14.85 7.11 12.17
C LYS A 83 15.98 7.02 11.15
N ASN A 84 17.05 6.28 11.44
CA ASN A 84 18.23 6.17 10.58
C ASN A 84 17.95 5.27 9.37
N HIS A 85 17.01 4.35 9.51
CA HIS A 85 16.60 3.42 8.45
C HIS A 85 15.24 3.78 7.82
N SER A 86 14.71 4.97 8.14
CA SER A 86 13.44 5.46 7.62
C SER A 86 13.49 5.58 6.09
N GLY A 87 12.55 4.94 5.42
CA GLY A 87 12.45 4.91 3.95
C GLY A 87 13.26 3.81 3.27
N LEU A 88 14.09 3.06 4.00
CA LEU A 88 14.86 1.93 3.41
C LEU A 88 13.99 0.72 3.12
N TRP A 89 12.90 0.54 3.87
CA TRP A 89 11.93 -0.52 3.59
C TRP A 89 11.08 -0.12 2.39
N ASP A 90 11.39 -0.70 1.23
CA ASP A 90 10.71 -0.46 -0.04
C ASP A 90 10.12 -1.76 -0.59
N PHE A 91 8.78 -1.82 -0.61
CA PHE A 91 8.06 -2.99 -1.11
C PHE A 91 8.38 -3.32 -2.57
N ALA A 92 8.61 -2.33 -3.44
CA ALA A 92 8.90 -2.58 -4.84
C ALA A 92 10.26 -3.27 -5.02
N VAL A 93 11.26 -2.86 -4.22
CA VAL A 93 12.59 -3.48 -4.18
C VAL A 93 12.49 -4.90 -3.62
N ILE A 94 11.83 -5.06 -2.48
CA ILE A 94 11.65 -6.37 -1.83
C ILE A 94 10.92 -7.33 -2.77
N ARG A 95 9.83 -6.88 -3.42
CA ARG A 95 9.05 -7.68 -4.37
C ARG A 95 9.91 -8.17 -5.52
N LYS A 96 10.80 -7.33 -6.06
CA LYS A 96 11.75 -7.75 -7.11
C LYS A 96 12.72 -8.81 -6.59
N TRP A 97 13.23 -8.62 -5.36
CA TRP A 97 14.18 -9.53 -4.73
C TRP A 97 13.62 -10.94 -4.56
N ILE A 98 12.38 -11.02 -4.06
CA ILE A 98 11.74 -12.31 -3.76
C ILE A 98 11.03 -12.93 -4.97
N LEU A 99 10.95 -12.25 -6.12
CA LEU A 99 10.07 -12.65 -7.24
C LEU A 99 10.28 -14.09 -7.72
N ASN A 100 11.54 -14.54 -7.72
CA ASN A 100 11.95 -15.86 -8.20
C ASN A 100 12.12 -16.89 -7.07
N SER A 101 11.79 -16.51 -5.84
CA SER A 101 11.88 -17.39 -4.68
C SER A 101 10.71 -18.37 -4.64
N ASN A 102 10.99 -19.62 -4.26
CA ASN A 102 9.97 -20.65 -4.01
C ASN A 102 9.45 -20.62 -2.57
N TYR A 103 9.96 -19.73 -1.74
CA TYR A 103 9.56 -19.59 -0.34
C TYR A 103 8.40 -18.60 -0.20
N GLU A 104 7.55 -18.84 0.78
CA GLU A 104 6.55 -17.88 1.23
C GLU A 104 7.17 -16.89 2.23
N PHE A 105 6.71 -15.65 2.20
CA PHE A 105 7.21 -14.58 3.05
C PHE A 105 6.10 -13.94 3.87
N GLN A 106 6.39 -13.71 5.14
CA GLN A 106 5.55 -12.96 6.07
C GLN A 106 6.36 -11.81 6.66
N PHE A 107 5.82 -10.59 6.60
CA PHE A 107 6.48 -9.40 7.12
C PHE A 107 5.74 -8.84 8.34
N ASP A 108 6.43 -8.66 9.48
CA ASP A 108 5.96 -7.84 10.62
C ASP A 108 6.88 -6.61 10.74
N LEU A 109 6.35 -5.45 10.38
CA LEU A 109 7.07 -4.18 10.37
C LEU A 109 6.62 -3.36 11.58
N LYS A 110 7.59 -2.94 12.40
CA LYS A 110 7.37 -2.00 13.49
C LYS A 110 8.28 -0.79 13.28
N CYS A 111 7.71 0.41 13.29
CA CYS A 111 8.50 1.62 13.20
C CYS A 111 8.61 2.33 14.55
N VAL A 112 9.79 2.87 14.83
CA VAL A 112 10.05 3.76 15.95
C VAL A 112 9.76 5.19 15.49
N ASN A 113 9.08 5.99 16.32
CA ASN A 113 8.79 7.40 16.04
C ASN A 113 8.13 7.66 14.67
N PHE A 114 7.24 6.77 14.21
CA PHE A 114 6.56 6.91 12.93
C PHE A 114 7.50 7.00 11.72
N SER A 115 8.66 6.34 11.77
CA SER A 115 9.54 6.18 10.61
C SER A 115 8.80 5.70 9.37
N MET A 116 9.33 6.09 8.22
CA MET A 116 8.69 5.89 6.93
C MET A 116 9.00 4.52 6.35
N ILE A 117 8.01 3.95 5.66
CA ILE A 117 8.17 2.81 4.77
C ILE A 117 7.47 3.11 3.44
N LEU A 118 8.00 2.59 2.34
CA LEU A 118 7.37 2.72 1.02
C LEU A 118 6.53 1.47 0.71
N LEU A 119 5.21 1.63 0.75
CA LEU A 119 4.26 0.55 0.51
C LEU A 119 3.16 1.02 -0.47
N PRO A 120 3.42 0.96 -1.78
CA PRO A 120 2.48 1.40 -2.80
C PRO A 120 1.33 0.41 -2.99
N TRP A 121 0.15 0.92 -3.35
CA TRP A 121 -0.99 0.11 -3.79
C TRP A 121 -0.90 -0.22 -5.29
N PRO A 122 -1.23 -1.43 -5.76
CA PRO A 122 -1.69 -2.59 -4.99
C PRO A 122 -0.53 -3.37 -4.36
N ILE A 123 -0.76 -3.80 -3.13
CA ILE A 123 0.18 -4.65 -2.39
C ILE A 123 -0.08 -6.10 -2.83
N LYS A 124 0.55 -6.51 -3.95
CA LYS A 124 0.40 -7.86 -4.51
C LYS A 124 1.76 -8.44 -4.89
N ALA A 125 2.10 -9.58 -4.28
CA ALA A 125 3.20 -10.45 -4.68
C ALA A 125 2.75 -11.91 -4.52
N LYS A 126 3.23 -12.80 -5.41
CA LYS A 126 2.76 -14.20 -5.45
C LYS A 126 3.16 -14.98 -4.19
N ASN A 127 4.28 -14.60 -3.59
CA ASN A 127 4.96 -15.32 -2.53
C ASN A 127 4.98 -14.54 -1.21
N ILE A 128 4.06 -13.58 -1.04
CA ILE A 128 3.84 -12.89 0.23
C ILE A 128 2.48 -13.30 0.74
N ASP A 129 2.46 -13.88 1.94
CA ASP A 129 1.22 -14.27 2.63
C ASP A 129 0.58 -13.05 3.31
N PHE A 130 1.34 -12.33 4.16
CA PHE A 130 0.89 -11.06 4.71
C PHE A 130 2.00 -10.06 5.01
N ILE A 131 1.58 -8.80 5.15
CA ILE A 131 2.39 -7.69 5.66
C ILE A 131 1.62 -7.04 6.80
N ARG A 132 2.19 -7.10 8.00
CA ARG A 132 1.68 -6.42 9.19
C ARG A 132 2.53 -5.17 9.42
N VAL A 133 1.88 -4.03 9.62
CA VAL A 133 2.55 -2.74 9.81
C VAL A 133 2.07 -2.10 11.11
N LYS A 134 3.00 -1.70 11.98
CA LYS A 134 2.72 -1.06 13.27
C LYS A 134 3.52 0.21 13.44
N SER A 135 2.83 1.30 13.76
CA SER A 135 3.43 2.60 14.10
C SER A 135 4.34 3.20 13.01
N CYS A 136 4.09 2.89 11.73
CA CYS A 136 4.86 3.41 10.59
C CYS A 136 4.10 4.49 9.83
N THR A 137 4.83 5.44 9.24
CA THR A 137 4.29 6.33 8.21
C THR A 137 4.39 5.63 6.85
N ILE A 138 3.25 5.33 6.23
CA ILE A 138 3.24 4.72 4.90
C ILE A 138 3.33 5.82 3.85
N THR A 139 4.35 5.74 2.99
CA THR A 139 4.52 6.63 1.84
C THR A 139 4.27 5.88 0.54
N GLY A 140 4.03 6.62 -0.55
CA GLY A 140 3.84 6.05 -1.88
C GLY A 140 2.53 5.28 -2.11
N PHE A 141 1.64 5.21 -1.11
CA PHE A 141 0.39 4.45 -1.19
C PHE A 141 -0.44 4.79 -2.45
N PHE A 142 -0.66 6.08 -2.72
CA PHE A 142 -1.45 6.55 -3.86
C PHE A 142 -0.70 6.51 -5.21
N TYR A 143 0.62 6.30 -5.21
CA TYR A 143 1.42 6.34 -6.44
C TYR A 143 0.98 5.27 -7.44
N GLY A 144 0.74 4.04 -6.98
CA GLY A 144 0.28 2.98 -7.87
C GLY A 144 -1.23 3.03 -8.18
N LEU A 145 -2.05 3.68 -7.34
CA LEU A 145 -3.45 3.99 -7.69
C LEU A 145 -3.51 4.96 -8.87
N TRP A 146 -2.75 6.05 -8.81
CA TRP A 146 -2.67 7.04 -9.87
C TRP A 146 -2.15 6.43 -11.18
N LYS A 147 -1.08 5.62 -11.11
CA LYS A 147 -0.54 4.91 -12.28
C LYS A 147 -1.57 3.98 -12.92
N SER A 148 -2.39 3.30 -12.11
CA SER A 148 -3.48 2.43 -12.60
C SER A 148 -4.58 3.23 -13.31
N LEU A 149 -5.02 4.35 -12.71
CA LEU A 149 -6.06 5.20 -13.29
C LEU A 149 -5.63 5.85 -14.61
N TYR A 150 -4.38 6.33 -14.71
CA TYR A 150 -3.89 6.99 -15.93
C TYR A 150 -3.68 6.02 -17.09
N ARG A 151 -3.28 4.77 -16.83
CA ARG A 151 -3.04 3.77 -17.88
C ARG A 151 -4.32 3.36 -18.62
N ASN A 152 -5.47 3.45 -17.95
CA ASN A 152 -6.77 3.17 -18.56
C ASN A 152 -7.27 4.33 -19.45
N HIS A 153 -6.81 5.56 -19.21
CA HIS A 153 -7.19 6.72 -20.02
C HIS A 153 -6.34 6.94 -21.27
N SER A 154 -5.10 6.43 -21.30
CA SER A 154 -4.20 6.56 -22.46
C SER A 154 -4.38 5.48 -23.54
N GLY A 155 -5.30 4.53 -23.36
CA GLY A 155 -5.59 3.46 -24.32
C GLY A 155 -6.82 3.67 -25.21
N SER A 156 -7.58 4.76 -25.03
CA SER A 156 -8.82 5.02 -25.80
C SER A 156 -8.64 6.16 -26.80
N SER A 157 -7.95 5.88 -27.91
CA SER A 157 -8.02 6.73 -29.11
C SER A 157 -7.91 5.88 -30.37
N THR A 158 -8.91 5.04 -30.62
CA THR A 158 -9.23 4.53 -31.96
C THR A 158 -10.54 5.15 -32.43
N GLY A 159 -10.48 6.42 -32.82
CA GLY A 159 -11.54 7.07 -33.58
C GLY A 159 -11.27 6.92 -35.08
N HIS A 160 -11.88 5.90 -35.69
CA HIS A 160 -12.06 5.81 -37.14
C HIS A 160 -12.85 7.03 -37.63
N GLY A 161 -12.19 7.92 -38.36
CA GLY A 161 -12.84 8.95 -39.16
C GLY A 161 -12.88 8.53 -40.61
N HIS A 162 -13.96 7.87 -41.02
CA HIS A 162 -14.35 7.72 -42.42
C HIS A 162 -15.70 8.44 -42.60
N PHE A 163 -15.68 9.56 -43.31
CA PHE A 163 -16.76 10.05 -44.17
C PHE A 163 -16.11 10.83 -45.32
#